data_AF-A0A924GCH6-F1
#
_entry.id   AF-A0A924GCH6-F1
#
_cell.length_a   1.000
_cell.length_b   1.000
_cell.length_c   1.000
_cell.angle_alpha   90.00
_cell.angle_beta   90.00
_cell.angle_gamma   90.00
#
_symmetry.space_group_name_H-M   'P 1'
#
loop_
_entity.id
_entity.type
_entity.pdbx_description
1 polymer ?
#
loop_
_entity_poly.entity_id
_entity_poly.type
_entity_poly.pdbx_seq_one_letter_code
_entity_poly.pdbx_strand_id
1 'polypeptide(L)'
;MTSALLGGLVVLALIDSTSFGTLLIPIWLMLAPGRLKPSRLLIFLGTVAAFYFALGLLLTAGVTAFSDQIEEALDTTPVQVVQLALGIALLVLAFRIGHRKGGGEGGRIARWRHSAMSEGGSTRALMSLALGAAVLEAASMVPYLAAIGLLSTSDLSWTAMAGLLAAYCLVMITPALILLGGRILAQARIEPLLQRVNDWMVRNGAENTGWILGIIGFLLAANALDGLGILTQIEGWPKS
;
A
#
# COMPACT_ATOMS: atom_id res chain seq x y z
N MET A 1 -16.41 4.26 21.66
CA MET A 1 -15.66 3.59 20.58
C MET A 1 -16.29 2.24 20.30
N THR A 2 -16.60 1.93 19.04
CA THR A 2 -17.21 0.64 18.66
C THR A 2 -16.11 -0.43 18.55
N SER A 3 -16.39 -1.65 19.03
CA SER A 3 -15.47 -2.79 18.89
C SER A 3 -15.17 -3.12 17.43
N ALA A 4 -16.13 -2.86 16.54
CA ALA A 4 -15.97 -3.00 15.09
C ALA A 4 -14.86 -2.10 14.51
N LEU A 5 -14.76 -0.85 14.95
CA LEU A 5 -13.71 0.07 14.50
C LEU A 5 -12.33 -0.40 14.95
N LEU A 6 -12.19 -0.79 16.22
CA LEU A 6 -10.93 -1.32 16.74
C LEU A 6 -10.51 -2.60 16.01
N GLY A 7 -11.45 -3.52 15.78
CA GLY A 7 -11.21 -4.73 15.00
C GLY A 7 -10.78 -4.42 13.56
N GLY A 8 -11.46 -3.48 12.90
CA GLY A 8 -11.12 -3.03 11.55
C GLY A 8 -9.71 -2.43 11.47
N LEU A 9 -9.34 -1.58 12.43
CA LEU A 9 -8.00 -0.99 12.50
C LEU A 9 -6.90 -2.03 12.71
N VAL A 10 -7.13 -3.04 13.55
CA VAL A 10 -6.18 -4.14 13.73
C VAL A 10 -6.02 -4.94 12.45
N VAL A 11 -7.12 -5.28 11.77
CA VAL A 11 -7.07 -6.01 10.49
C VAL A 11 -6.32 -5.20 9.43
N LEU A 12 -6.63 -3.91 9.30
CA LEU A 12 -5.93 -3.01 8.36
C LEU A 12 -4.43 -2.91 8.69
N ALA A 13 -4.08 -2.73 9.96
CA ALA A 13 -2.67 -2.68 10.39
C ALA A 13 -1.93 -3.99 10.11
N LEU A 14 -2.59 -5.14 10.26
CA LEU A 14 -2.02 -6.44 9.91
C LEU A 14 -1.84 -6.60 8.40
N ILE A 15 -2.79 -6.16 7.58
CA ILE A 15 -2.63 -6.14 6.12
C ILE A 15 -1.43 -5.27 5.75
N ASP A 16 -1.33 -4.07 6.33
CA ASP A 16 -0.23 -3.12 6.10
C ASP A 16 1.13 -3.66 6.56
N SER A 17 1.16 -4.42 7.67
CA SER A 17 2.35 -5.10 8.17
C SER A 17 2.90 -6.17 7.24
N THR A 18 2.09 -6.65 6.29
CA THR A 18 2.50 -7.63 5.26
C THR A 18 2.88 -6.98 3.94
N SER A 19 2.88 -5.64 3.88
CA SER A 19 3.24 -4.91 2.67
C SER A 19 4.73 -5.05 2.33
N PHE A 20 5.05 -4.81 1.06
CA PHE A 20 6.41 -4.94 0.54
C PHE A 20 7.40 -4.04 1.29
N GLY A 21 7.05 -2.78 1.53
CA GLY A 21 7.94 -1.83 2.21
C GLY A 21 8.17 -2.17 3.68
N THR A 22 7.14 -2.63 4.40
CA THR A 22 7.18 -2.83 5.85
C THR A 22 7.79 -4.16 6.26
N LEU A 23 7.60 -5.25 5.50
CA LEU A 23 8.11 -6.58 5.88
C LEU A 23 9.23 -7.10 4.98
N LEU A 24 9.21 -6.80 3.68
CA LEU A 24 10.24 -7.33 2.76
C LEU A 24 11.61 -6.76 3.10
N ILE A 25 11.69 -5.46 3.39
CA ILE A 25 12.95 -4.80 3.73
C ILE A 25 13.54 -5.40 5.03
N PRO A 26 12.78 -5.54 6.14
CA PRO A 26 13.25 -6.27 7.32
C PRO A 26 13.72 -7.68 7.05
N ILE A 27 12.93 -8.48 6.31
CA ILE A 27 13.29 -9.86 6.01
C ILE A 27 14.58 -9.90 5.18
N TRP A 28 14.72 -9.03 4.19
CA TRP A 28 15.92 -8.92 3.37
C TRP A 28 17.15 -8.53 4.19
N LEU A 29 17.02 -7.53 5.08
CA LEU A 29 18.09 -7.13 5.99
C LEU A 29 18.48 -8.25 6.96
N MET A 30 17.52 -9.07 7.37
CA MET A 30 17.75 -10.25 8.18
C MET A 30 18.51 -11.33 7.41
N LEU A 31 18.10 -11.63 6.18
CA LEU A 31 18.70 -12.64 5.30
C LEU A 31 20.03 -12.23 4.67
N ALA A 32 20.40 -10.94 4.73
CA ALA A 32 21.63 -10.44 4.14
C ALA A 32 22.88 -11.14 4.71
N PRO A 33 23.86 -11.52 3.86
CA PRO A 33 25.06 -12.24 4.30
C PRO A 33 25.88 -11.38 5.27
N GLY A 34 26.11 -11.90 6.48
CA GLY A 34 26.88 -11.23 7.53
C GLY A 34 26.26 -11.37 8.92
N ARG A 35 26.79 -10.61 9.89
CA ARG A 35 26.21 -10.54 11.24
C ARG A 35 24.96 -9.67 11.23
N LEU A 36 23.85 -10.23 11.72
CA LEU A 36 22.64 -9.48 12.01
C LEU A 36 22.97 -8.30 12.94
N LYS A 37 22.46 -7.10 12.62
CA LYS A 37 22.59 -5.90 13.45
C LYS A 37 21.20 -5.47 13.91
N PRO A 38 20.70 -5.99 15.06
CA PRO A 38 19.36 -5.68 15.58
C PRO A 38 19.12 -4.17 15.69
N SER A 39 20.14 -3.42 16.10
CA SER A 39 20.06 -1.95 16.23
C SER A 39 19.68 -1.26 14.91
N ARG A 40 20.24 -1.68 13.78
CA ARG A 40 19.89 -1.10 12.46
C ARG A 40 18.45 -1.41 12.08
N LEU A 41 17.98 -2.62 12.39
CA LEU A 41 16.61 -3.01 12.10
C LEU A 41 15.61 -2.28 13.00
N LEU A 42 15.92 -2.12 14.29
CA LEU A 42 15.11 -1.35 15.22
C LEU A 42 15.05 0.14 14.84
N ILE A 43 16.16 0.73 14.40
CA ILE A 43 16.18 2.10 13.87
C ILE A 43 15.29 2.18 12.62
N PHE A 44 15.41 1.23 11.69
CA PHE A 44 14.55 1.18 10.51
C PHE A 44 13.06 1.12 10.89
N LEU A 45 12.66 0.17 11.74
CA LEU A 45 11.27 0.02 12.18
C LEU A 45 10.77 1.24 12.94
N GLY A 46 11.60 1.83 13.79
CA GLY A 46 11.30 3.07 14.50
C GLY A 46 11.09 4.24 13.55
N THR A 47 11.95 4.39 12.53
CA THR A 47 11.81 5.43 11.49
C THR A 47 10.54 5.24 10.69
N VAL A 48 10.21 4.00 10.28
CA VAL A 48 8.97 3.71 9.55
C VAL A 48 7.75 4.04 10.42
N ALA A 49 7.72 3.58 11.67
CA ALA A 49 6.61 3.86 12.58
C ALA A 49 6.45 5.37 12.84
N ALA A 50 7.55 6.09 13.08
CA ALA A 50 7.53 7.54 13.30
C ALA A 50 7.09 8.31 12.05
N PHE A 51 7.57 7.90 10.87
CA PHE A 51 7.19 8.50 9.60
C PHE A 51 5.69 8.30 9.33
N TYR A 52 5.19 7.07 9.45
CA TYR A 52 3.77 6.78 9.25
C TYR A 52 2.92 7.55 10.25
N PHE A 53 3.29 7.55 11.54
CA PHE A 53 2.59 8.31 12.56
C PHE A 53 2.52 9.81 12.22
N ALA A 54 3.65 10.44 11.89
CA ALA A 54 3.69 11.85 11.51
C ALA A 54 2.87 12.12 10.24
N LEU A 55 2.96 11.26 9.24
CA LEU A 55 2.17 11.34 8.02
C LEU A 55 0.68 11.22 8.31
N GLY A 56 0.27 10.30 9.20
CA GLY A 56 -1.13 10.14 9.60
C GLY A 56 -1.66 11.37 10.30
N LEU A 57 -0.86 11.98 11.18
CA LEU A 57 -1.21 13.24 11.81
C LEU A 57 -1.41 14.35 10.77
N LEU A 58 -0.48 14.47 9.82
CA LEU A 58 -0.53 15.46 8.75
C LEU A 58 -1.75 15.27 7.84
N LEU A 59 -2.02 14.03 7.41
CA LEU A 59 -3.14 13.70 6.54
C LEU A 59 -4.47 13.94 7.24
N THR A 60 -4.61 13.51 8.49
CA THR A 60 -5.82 13.75 9.28
C THR A 60 -6.05 15.25 9.47
N ALA A 61 -5.00 16.00 9.85
CA ALA A 61 -5.07 17.45 9.97
C ALA A 61 -5.48 18.12 8.64
N GLY A 62 -4.90 17.68 7.52
CA GLY A 62 -5.23 18.17 6.19
C GLY A 62 -6.70 17.92 5.82
N VAL A 63 -7.20 16.71 6.05
CA VAL A 63 -8.62 16.36 5.81
C VAL A 63 -9.54 17.23 6.67
N THR A 64 -9.23 17.41 7.96
CA THR A 64 -10.05 18.24 8.86
C THR A 64 -9.99 19.73 8.53
N ALA A 65 -8.87 20.22 7.99
CA ALA A 65 -8.68 21.64 7.69
C ALA A 65 -9.29 22.04 6.35
N PHE A 66 -9.38 21.09 5.42
CA PHE A 66 -9.80 21.35 4.04
C PHE A 66 -11.01 20.51 3.60
N SER A 67 -11.79 19.96 4.53
CA SER A 67 -12.91 19.04 4.22
C SER A 67 -13.86 19.63 3.18
N ASP A 68 -14.30 20.85 3.41
CA ASP A 68 -15.33 21.50 2.57
C ASP A 68 -14.78 21.79 1.17
N GLN A 69 -13.52 22.22 1.06
CA GLN A 69 -12.89 22.46 -0.24
C GLN A 69 -12.61 21.17 -0.99
N ILE A 70 -12.28 20.09 -0.28
CA ILE A 70 -12.09 18.76 -0.88
C ILE A 70 -13.42 18.26 -1.43
N GLU A 71 -14.50 18.34 -0.65
CA GLU A 71 -15.84 17.93 -1.07
C GLU A 71 -16.33 18.74 -2.28
N GLU A 72 -16.23 20.07 -2.23
CA GLU A 72 -16.60 20.94 -3.35
C GLU A 72 -15.77 20.63 -4.61
N ALA A 73 -14.46 20.40 -4.46
CA ALA A 73 -13.60 20.05 -5.59
C ALA A 73 -13.98 18.69 -6.20
N LEU A 74 -14.24 17.68 -5.36
CA LEU A 74 -14.62 16.33 -5.79
C LEU A 74 -15.97 16.28 -6.53
N ASP A 75 -16.87 17.23 -6.24
CA ASP A 75 -18.16 17.34 -6.92
C ASP A 75 -18.07 17.99 -8.32
N THR A 76 -16.92 18.59 -8.65
CA THR A 76 -16.74 19.21 -9.96
C THR A 76 -16.54 18.17 -11.07
N THR A 77 -17.21 18.37 -12.21
CA THR A 77 -17.09 17.52 -13.41
C THR A 77 -15.63 17.28 -13.84
N PRO A 78 -14.72 18.29 -13.87
CA PRO A 78 -13.33 18.05 -14.23
C PRO A 78 -12.61 17.08 -13.28
N VAL A 79 -12.86 17.18 -11.98
CA VAL A 79 -12.26 16.29 -10.97
C VAL A 79 -12.82 14.88 -11.11
N GLN A 80 -14.12 14.73 -11.33
CA GLN A 80 -14.74 13.43 -11.59
C GLN A 80 -14.20 12.77 -12.88
N VAL A 81 -13.94 13.53 -13.94
CA VAL A 81 -13.30 13.02 -15.17
C VAL A 81 -11.86 12.56 -14.91
N VAL A 82 -11.08 13.34 -14.15
CA VAL A 82 -9.72 12.94 -13.75
C VAL A 82 -9.75 11.69 -12.88
N GLN A 83 -10.69 11.61 -11.94
CA GLN A 83 -10.92 10.45 -11.07
C GLN A 83 -11.28 9.20 -11.89
N LEU A 84 -12.17 9.33 -12.88
CA LEU A 84 -12.52 8.25 -13.80
C LEU A 84 -11.31 7.79 -14.61
N ALA A 85 -10.53 8.72 -15.17
CA ALA A 85 -9.33 8.42 -15.92
C ALA A 85 -8.29 7.69 -15.06
N LEU A 86 -8.11 8.11 -13.81
CA LEU A 86 -7.24 7.45 -12.83
C LEU A 86 -7.76 6.04 -12.52
N GLY A 87 -9.05 5.86 -12.28
CA GLY A 87 -9.67 4.55 -12.02
C GLY A 87 -9.45 3.57 -13.17
N ILE A 88 -9.66 4.02 -14.41
CA ILE A 88 -9.38 3.25 -15.63
C ILE A 88 -7.88 2.93 -15.74
N ALA A 89 -7.00 3.89 -15.48
CA ALA A 89 -5.56 3.66 -15.53
C ALA A 89 -5.10 2.59 -14.52
N LEU A 90 -5.64 2.61 -13.29
CA LEU A 90 -5.38 1.60 -12.27
C LEU A 90 -5.91 0.22 -12.69
N LEU A 91 -7.11 0.15 -13.30
CA LEU A 91 -7.65 -1.10 -13.85
C LEU A 91 -6.75 -1.67 -14.96
N VAL A 92 -6.34 -0.84 -15.93
CA VAL A 92 -5.44 -1.28 -17.01
C VAL A 92 -4.12 -1.78 -16.42
N LEU A 93 -3.57 -1.08 -15.43
CA LEU A 93 -2.34 -1.50 -14.76
C LEU A 93 -2.53 -2.83 -14.02
N ALA A 94 -3.63 -3.00 -13.27
CA ALA A 94 -4.00 -4.24 -12.60
C ALA A 94 -4.07 -5.41 -13.58
N PHE A 95 -4.74 -5.24 -14.72
CA PHE A 95 -4.81 -6.25 -15.77
C PHE A 95 -3.43 -6.59 -16.35
N ARG A 96 -2.57 -5.59 -16.57
CA ARG A 96 -1.20 -5.82 -17.07
C ARG A 96 -0.30 -6.54 -16.06
N ILE A 97 -0.48 -6.26 -14.78
CA ILE A 97 0.23 -6.99 -13.72
C ILE A 97 -0.28 -8.43 -13.65
N GLY A 98 -1.60 -8.65 -13.69
CA GLY A 98 -2.22 -9.99 -13.68
C GLY A 98 -1.94 -10.84 -14.91
N HIS A 99 -1.81 -10.24 -16.11
CA HIS A 99 -1.52 -10.97 -17.36
C HIS A 99 -0.05 -11.40 -17.52
N ARG A 100 0.87 -10.99 -16.64
CA ARG A 100 2.28 -11.44 -16.67
C ARG A 100 2.52 -12.83 -16.06
N LYS A 101 1.47 -13.65 -15.96
CA LYS A 101 1.56 -15.06 -15.57
C LYS A 101 2.20 -15.89 -16.70
N GLY A 102 3.53 -15.93 -16.76
CA GLY A 102 4.23 -16.76 -17.75
C GLY A 102 5.74 -16.53 -17.87
N GLY A 103 6.51 -17.02 -16.90
CA GLY A 103 7.92 -17.38 -17.11
C GLY A 103 8.96 -16.36 -16.66
N GLY A 104 9.73 -16.71 -15.62
CA GLY A 104 11.13 -16.30 -15.47
C GLY A 104 11.45 -14.97 -14.78
N GLU A 105 10.66 -14.51 -13.81
CA GLU A 105 10.85 -13.17 -13.21
C GLU A 105 12.01 -13.03 -12.21
N GLY A 106 12.45 -14.10 -11.53
CA GLY A 106 13.62 -14.01 -10.65
C GLY A 106 14.90 -13.56 -11.38
N GLY A 107 15.05 -13.93 -12.66
CA GLY A 107 16.16 -13.51 -13.50
C GLY A 107 15.93 -12.21 -14.26
N ARG A 108 14.67 -11.84 -14.57
CA ARG A 108 14.38 -10.63 -15.36
C ARG A 108 14.26 -9.36 -14.54
N ILE A 109 13.78 -9.40 -13.29
CA ILE A 109 13.78 -8.20 -12.44
C ILE A 109 15.22 -7.79 -12.11
N ALA A 110 16.11 -8.78 -11.85
CA ALA A 110 17.54 -8.56 -11.71
C ALA A 110 18.19 -8.05 -13.01
N ARG A 111 17.84 -8.61 -14.19
CA ARG A 111 18.32 -8.12 -15.49
C ARG A 111 17.73 -6.76 -15.90
N TRP A 112 16.48 -6.45 -15.54
CA TRP A 112 15.83 -5.16 -15.76
C TRP A 112 16.46 -4.08 -14.90
N ARG A 113 16.79 -4.39 -13.64
CA ARG A 113 17.56 -3.51 -12.76
C ARG A 113 18.96 -3.26 -13.32
N HIS A 114 19.62 -4.29 -13.85
CA HIS A 114 20.93 -4.17 -14.49
C HIS A 114 20.88 -3.39 -15.82
N SER A 115 19.77 -3.47 -16.57
CA SER A 115 19.60 -2.75 -17.84
C SER A 115 19.21 -1.28 -17.65
N ALA A 116 18.45 -0.96 -16.60
CA ALA A 116 18.14 0.42 -16.19
C ALA A 116 19.34 1.16 -15.59
N MET A 117 20.35 0.41 -15.09
CA MET A 117 21.62 0.93 -14.59
C MET A 117 22.75 0.87 -15.63
N SER A 118 22.48 0.41 -16.86
CA SER A 118 23.43 0.51 -17.97
C SER A 118 23.29 1.88 -18.65
N GLU A 119 24.42 2.48 -19.05
CA GLU A 119 24.57 3.86 -19.53
C GLU A 119 23.77 4.23 -20.82
N GLY A 120 22.87 3.35 -21.29
CA GLY A 120 22.02 3.55 -22.48
C GLY A 120 20.52 3.24 -22.29
N GLY A 121 20.02 3.17 -21.04
CA GLY A 121 18.60 2.94 -20.78
C GLY A 121 17.71 4.08 -21.32
N SER A 122 16.80 3.78 -22.25
CA SER A 122 15.80 4.73 -22.75
C SER A 122 15.08 5.43 -21.58
N THR A 123 15.03 6.75 -21.57
CA THR A 123 14.32 7.57 -20.57
C THR A 123 12.90 7.04 -20.29
N ARG A 124 12.25 6.49 -21.32
CA ARG A 124 10.92 5.87 -21.22
C ARG A 124 10.90 4.62 -20.33
N ALA A 125 11.94 3.79 -20.38
CA ALA A 125 12.06 2.61 -19.51
C ALA A 125 12.26 3.02 -18.05
N LEU A 126 13.12 4.01 -17.78
CA LEU A 126 13.34 4.55 -16.44
C LEU A 126 12.08 5.20 -15.87
N MET A 127 11.39 6.02 -16.66
CA MET A 127 10.11 6.63 -16.25
C MET A 127 9.05 5.57 -15.94
N SER A 128 8.94 4.51 -16.76
CA SER A 128 8.00 3.42 -16.51
C SER A 128 8.31 2.64 -15.24
N LEU A 129 9.59 2.49 -14.90
CA LEU A 129 10.05 1.84 -13.67
C LEU A 129 9.73 2.70 -12.44
N ALA A 130 10.07 3.99 -12.50
CA ALA A 130 9.78 4.93 -11.42
C ALA A 130 8.27 5.04 -11.16
N LEU A 131 7.46 5.13 -12.21
CA LEU A 131 6.00 5.17 -12.10
C LEU A 131 5.45 3.86 -11.53
N GLY A 132 5.97 2.71 -11.97
CA GLY A 132 5.58 1.41 -11.42
C GLY A 132 5.91 1.26 -9.93
N ALA A 133 7.09 1.73 -9.52
CA ALA A 133 7.48 1.75 -8.11
C ALA A 133 6.60 2.70 -7.29
N ALA A 134 6.32 3.91 -7.79
CA ALA A 134 5.46 4.87 -7.12
C ALA A 134 4.03 4.34 -6.94
N VAL A 135 3.46 3.66 -7.95
CA VAL A 135 2.12 3.05 -7.84
C VAL A 135 2.14 1.88 -6.86
N LEU A 136 3.19 1.06 -6.85
CA LEU A 136 3.32 -0.04 -5.90
C LEU A 136 3.43 0.48 -4.46
N GLU A 137 4.21 1.53 -4.24
CA GLU A 137 4.32 2.22 -2.96
C GLU A 137 2.96 2.83 -2.55
N ALA A 138 2.28 3.53 -3.46
CA ALA A 138 0.95 4.09 -3.19
C ALA A 138 -0.09 3.01 -2.85
N ALA A 139 -0.08 1.89 -3.57
CA ALA A 139 -0.95 0.75 -3.29
C ALA A 139 -0.69 0.16 -1.91
N SER A 140 0.58 0.11 -1.50
CA SER A 140 0.95 -0.39 -0.17
C SER A 140 0.46 0.49 0.97
N MET A 141 0.25 1.79 0.73
CA MET A 141 -0.29 2.72 1.72
C MET A 141 -1.82 2.68 1.85
N VAL A 142 -2.53 1.96 0.97
CA VAL A 142 -4.00 1.94 0.94
C VAL A 142 -4.62 1.51 2.28
N PRO A 143 -4.16 0.44 2.96
CA PRO A 143 -4.70 0.07 4.26
C PRO A 143 -4.58 1.20 5.28
N TYR A 144 -3.46 1.93 5.25
CA TYR A 144 -3.22 3.08 6.12
C TYR A 144 -4.14 4.25 5.82
N LEU A 145 -4.33 4.59 4.53
CA LEU A 145 -5.25 5.64 4.11
C LEU A 145 -6.71 5.30 4.46
N ALA A 146 -7.11 4.04 4.32
CA ALA A 146 -8.43 3.57 4.74
C ALA A 146 -8.61 3.69 6.26
N ALA A 147 -7.58 3.35 7.05
CA ALA A 147 -7.59 3.53 8.50
C ALA A 147 -7.77 5.01 8.89
N ILE A 148 -7.07 5.93 8.21
CA ILE A 148 -7.25 7.38 8.40
C ILE A 148 -8.69 7.79 8.05
N GLY A 149 -9.25 7.34 6.93
CA GLY A 149 -10.65 7.65 6.56
C GLY A 149 -11.67 7.20 7.61
N LEU A 150 -11.51 5.99 8.14
CA LEU A 150 -12.37 5.47 9.23
C LEU A 150 -12.21 6.29 10.52
N LEU A 151 -10.98 6.69 10.83
CA LEU A 151 -10.67 7.47 12.01
C LEU A 151 -11.20 8.91 11.89
N SER A 152 -11.08 9.55 10.72
CA SER A 152 -11.56 10.92 10.46
C SER A 152 -13.08 11.06 10.47
N THR A 153 -13.81 9.98 10.18
CA THR A 153 -15.29 9.95 10.24
C THR A 153 -15.82 9.55 11.63
N SER A 154 -14.93 9.26 12.57
CA SER A 154 -15.30 8.90 13.93
C SER A 154 -15.30 10.12 14.85
N ASP A 155 -16.26 10.17 15.78
CA ASP A 155 -16.34 11.19 16.85
C ASP A 155 -15.25 10.95 17.92
N LEU A 156 -13.99 11.12 17.54
CA LEU A 156 -12.83 10.96 18.40
C LEU A 156 -12.18 12.32 18.68
N SER A 157 -11.75 12.52 19.92
CA SER A 157 -10.86 13.65 20.23
C SER A 157 -9.53 13.47 19.51
N TRP A 158 -8.84 14.58 19.21
CA TRP A 158 -7.55 14.54 18.53
C TRP A 158 -6.51 13.70 19.32
N THR A 159 -6.56 13.75 20.65
CA THR A 159 -5.68 12.91 21.49
C THR A 159 -5.97 11.42 21.33
N ALA A 160 -7.26 11.02 21.28
CA ALA A 160 -7.64 9.62 21.10
C ALA A 160 -7.28 9.11 19.70
N MET A 161 -7.51 9.92 18.67
CA MET A 161 -7.13 9.65 17.29
C MET A 161 -5.62 9.47 17.13
N ALA A 162 -4.82 10.38 17.70
CA ALA A 162 -3.35 10.23 17.73
C ALA A 162 -2.92 8.96 18.48
N GLY A 163 -3.55 8.65 19.62
CA GLY A 163 -3.31 7.40 20.35
C GLY A 163 -3.58 6.15 19.52
N LEU A 164 -4.66 6.15 18.72
CA LEU A 164 -4.99 5.04 17.83
C LEU A 164 -4.06 4.93 16.63
N LEU A 165 -3.63 6.05 16.04
CA LEU A 165 -2.61 6.04 14.99
C LEU A 165 -1.27 5.49 15.51
N ALA A 166 -0.88 5.85 16.73
CA ALA A 166 0.30 5.29 17.37
C ALA A 166 0.13 3.78 17.61
N ALA A 167 -1.02 3.33 18.13
CA ALA A 167 -1.32 1.91 18.32
C ALA A 167 -1.31 1.14 16.98
N TYR A 168 -1.90 1.72 15.92
CA TYR A 168 -1.87 1.18 14.58
C TYR A 168 -0.42 0.98 14.10
N CYS A 169 0.43 1.99 14.24
CA CYS A 169 1.84 1.91 13.83
C CYS A 169 2.61 0.85 14.63
N LEU A 170 2.30 0.67 15.92
CA LEU A 170 2.89 -0.38 16.74
C LEU A 170 2.45 -1.78 16.29
N VAL A 171 1.16 -1.97 16.02
CA VAL A 171 0.64 -3.24 15.47
C VAL A 171 1.30 -3.53 14.11
N MET A 172 1.46 -2.51 13.26
CA MET A 172 2.10 -2.61 11.95
C MET A 172 3.54 -3.12 12.03
N ILE A 173 4.36 -2.66 12.98
CA ILE A 173 5.76 -3.11 13.11
C ILE A 173 5.93 -4.41 13.92
N THR A 174 4.88 -4.85 14.63
CA THR A 174 4.92 -5.99 15.54
C THR A 174 5.39 -7.29 14.85
N PRO A 175 4.90 -7.67 13.65
CA PRO A 175 5.36 -8.89 12.98
C PRO A 175 6.86 -8.89 12.68
N ALA A 176 7.42 -7.75 12.26
CA ALA A 176 8.86 -7.62 12.02
C ALA A 176 9.68 -7.76 13.32
N LEU A 177 9.18 -7.20 14.43
CA LEU A 177 9.79 -7.36 15.75
C LEU A 177 9.75 -8.82 16.24
N ILE A 178 8.64 -9.54 16.01
CA ILE A 178 8.51 -10.96 16.32
C ILE A 178 9.52 -11.78 15.51
N LEU A 179 9.64 -11.52 14.21
CA LEU A 179 10.62 -12.19 13.34
C LEU A 179 12.06 -11.90 13.77
N LEU A 180 12.37 -10.67 14.16
CA LEU A 180 13.68 -10.29 14.70
C LEU A 180 13.97 -11.05 16.00
N GLY A 181 13.04 -11.06 16.94
CA GLY A 181 13.18 -11.79 18.21
C GLY A 181 13.40 -13.29 17.98
N GLY A 182 12.61 -13.89 17.10
CA GLY A 182 12.78 -15.28 16.67
C GLY A 182 14.15 -15.52 16.04
N ARG A 183 14.64 -14.62 15.18
CA ARG A 183 15.96 -14.76 14.55
C ARG A 183 17.10 -14.67 15.56
N ILE A 184 16.97 -13.86 16.61
CA ILE A 184 17.95 -13.75 17.69
C ILE A 184 17.94 -15.00 18.57
N LEU A 185 16.76 -15.52 18.92
CA LEU A 185 16.61 -16.64 19.85
C LEU A 185 16.81 -18.02 19.20
N ALA A 186 16.47 -18.16 17.92
CA ALA A 186 16.39 -19.45 17.23
C ALA A 186 16.77 -19.34 15.74
N GLN A 187 17.96 -18.78 15.46
CA GLN A 187 18.46 -18.53 14.10
C GLN A 187 18.25 -19.73 13.14
N ALA A 188 18.64 -20.94 13.54
CA ALA A 188 18.55 -22.13 12.70
C ALA A 188 17.12 -22.56 12.35
N ARG A 189 16.11 -22.17 13.15
CA ARG A 189 14.69 -22.53 12.94
C ARG A 189 13.94 -21.47 12.14
N ILE A 190 14.31 -20.20 12.30
CA ILE A 190 13.62 -19.06 11.69
C ILE A 190 14.16 -18.75 10.29
N GLU A 191 15.44 -19.02 10.01
CA GLU A 191 16.05 -18.85 8.68
C GLU A 191 15.23 -19.48 7.53
N PRO A 192 14.84 -20.77 7.58
CA PRO A 192 14.05 -21.37 6.49
C PRO A 192 12.64 -20.77 6.37
N LEU A 193 12.06 -20.27 7.47
CA LEU A 193 10.77 -19.58 7.43
C LEU A 193 10.91 -18.21 6.76
N LEU A 194 11.95 -17.44 7.11
CA LEU A 194 12.23 -16.15 6.50
C LEU A 194 12.47 -16.26 4.99
N GLN A 195 13.22 -17.27 4.56
CA GLN A 195 13.43 -17.55 3.14
C GLN A 195 12.11 -17.93 2.44
N ARG A 196 11.30 -18.79 3.06
CA ARG A 196 9.99 -19.17 2.50
C ARG A 196 9.05 -17.97 2.37
N VAL A 197 8.99 -17.10 3.38
CA VAL A 197 8.17 -15.89 3.37
C VAL A 197 8.69 -14.91 2.31
N ASN A 198 10.01 -14.67 2.25
CA ASN A 198 10.63 -13.85 1.21
C ASN A 198 10.25 -14.34 -0.19
N ASP A 199 10.43 -15.63 -0.47
CA ASP A 199 10.15 -16.20 -1.79
C ASP A 199 8.66 -16.21 -2.11
N TRP A 200 7.80 -16.40 -1.11
CA TRP A 200 6.35 -16.29 -1.27
C TRP A 200 5.95 -14.85 -1.61
N MET A 201 6.49 -13.85 -0.90
CA MET A 201 6.23 -12.44 -1.16
C MET A 201 6.72 -12.03 -2.54
N VAL A 202 7.93 -12.41 -2.93
CA VAL A 202 8.46 -12.11 -4.27
C VAL A 202 7.61 -12.75 -5.38
N ARG A 203 7.08 -13.96 -5.17
CA ARG A 203 6.24 -14.65 -6.16
C ARG A 203 4.81 -14.11 -6.25
N ASN A 204 4.20 -13.80 -5.11
CA ASN A 204 2.78 -13.42 -5.05
C ASN A 204 2.54 -11.91 -5.01
N GLY A 205 3.60 -11.12 -4.90
CA GLY A 205 3.52 -9.67 -4.77
C GLY A 205 2.86 -8.96 -5.92
N ALA A 206 3.26 -9.33 -7.13
CA ALA A 206 2.67 -8.77 -8.34
C ALA A 206 1.17 -9.08 -8.40
N GLU A 207 0.76 -10.32 -8.15
CA GLU A 207 -0.64 -10.73 -8.22
C GLU A 207 -1.51 -10.03 -7.15
N ASN A 208 -1.07 -9.99 -5.89
CA ASN A 208 -1.81 -9.29 -4.83
C ASN A 208 -1.92 -7.78 -5.09
N THR A 209 -0.84 -7.14 -5.55
CA THR A 209 -0.85 -5.72 -5.90
C THR A 209 -1.81 -5.47 -7.07
N GLY A 210 -1.78 -6.32 -8.10
CA GLY A 210 -2.68 -6.22 -9.23
C GLY A 210 -4.14 -6.30 -8.82
N TRP A 211 -4.49 -7.22 -7.91
CA TRP A 211 -5.87 -7.35 -7.43
C TRP A 211 -6.32 -6.14 -6.58
N ILE A 212 -5.48 -5.66 -5.67
CA ILE A 212 -5.75 -4.45 -4.86
C ILE A 212 -5.96 -3.24 -5.77
N LEU A 213 -5.04 -3.00 -6.71
CA LEU A 213 -5.16 -1.92 -7.69
C LEU A 213 -6.41 -2.06 -8.56
N GLY A 214 -6.81 -3.29 -8.88
CA GLY A 214 -8.03 -3.57 -9.65
C GLY A 214 -9.29 -3.18 -8.88
N ILE A 215 -9.38 -3.55 -7.60
CA ILE A 215 -10.50 -3.15 -6.74
C ILE A 215 -10.57 -1.63 -6.61
N ILE A 216 -9.44 -0.98 -6.28
CA ILE A 216 -9.40 0.48 -6.12
C ILE A 216 -9.77 1.18 -7.42
N GLY A 217 -9.18 0.76 -8.54
CA GLY A 217 -9.46 1.32 -9.85
C GLY A 217 -10.94 1.19 -10.24
N PHE A 218 -11.54 0.04 -9.96
CA PHE A 218 -12.97 -0.19 -10.17
C PHE A 218 -13.83 0.73 -9.31
N LEU A 219 -13.60 0.78 -8.00
CA LEU A 219 -14.37 1.63 -7.08
C LEU A 219 -14.25 3.10 -7.45
N LEU A 220 -13.05 3.55 -7.79
CA LEU A 220 -12.78 4.93 -8.17
C LEU A 220 -13.50 5.31 -9.47
N ALA A 221 -13.48 4.42 -10.47
CA ALA A 221 -14.19 4.62 -11.74
C ALA A 221 -15.71 4.58 -11.54
N ALA A 222 -16.24 3.63 -10.78
CA ALA A 222 -17.67 3.51 -10.50
C ALA A 222 -18.21 4.75 -9.78
N ASN A 223 -17.50 5.25 -8.76
CA ASN A 223 -17.87 6.46 -8.04
C ASN A 223 -17.89 7.69 -8.95
N ALA A 224 -16.91 7.81 -9.86
CA ALA A 224 -16.89 8.92 -10.81
C ALA A 224 -18.02 8.83 -11.85
N LEU A 225 -18.36 7.64 -12.33
CA LEU A 225 -19.49 7.42 -13.25
C LEU A 225 -20.83 7.80 -12.60
N ASP A 226 -20.98 7.53 -11.30
CA ASP A 226 -22.15 7.92 -10.53
C ASP A 226 -22.24 9.45 -10.38
N GLY A 227 -21.14 10.10 -9.95
CA GLY A 227 -21.07 11.56 -9.86
C GLY A 227 -21.32 12.29 -11.19
N LEU A 228 -20.93 11.69 -12.31
CA LEU A 228 -21.21 12.20 -13.66
C LEU A 228 -22.64 11.91 -14.16
N GLY A 229 -23.45 11.16 -13.41
CA GLY A 229 -24.81 10.79 -13.80
C GLY A 229 -24.89 9.81 -14.98
N ILE A 230 -23.80 9.08 -15.28
CA ILE A 230 -23.74 8.17 -16.42
C ILE A 230 -24.46 6.85 -16.09
N LEU A 231 -24.40 6.39 -14.83
CA LEU A 231 -25.07 5.15 -14.40
C LEU A 231 -26.60 5.26 -14.46
N THR A 232 -27.15 6.41 -14.07
CA THR A 232 -28.60 6.68 -14.10
C THR A 232 -29.15 6.78 -15.53
N GLN A 233 -28.35 7.25 -16.49
CA GLN A 233 -28.71 7.23 -17.92
C GLN A 233 -28.78 5.81 -18.51
N ILE A 234 -27.98 4.87 -17.99
CA ILE A 234 -27.97 3.47 -18.44
C ILE A 234 -29.19 2.71 -17.90
N GLU A 235 -29.62 2.97 -16.66
CA GLU A 235 -30.81 2.34 -16.06
C GLU A 235 -32.13 2.84 -16.68
N GLY A 236 -32.15 4.05 -17.23
CA GLY A 236 -33.31 4.61 -17.95
C GLY A 236 -33.53 4.05 -19.36
N TRP A 237 -32.68 3.14 -19.84
CA TRP A 237 -32.82 2.56 -21.18
C TRP A 237 -33.98 1.55 -21.21
N PRO A 238 -35.02 1.75 -22.04
CA PRO A 238 -36.11 0.80 -22.13
C PRO A 238 -35.56 -0.54 -22.62
N LYS A 239 -35.82 -1.61 -21.87
CA LYS A 239 -35.57 -2.98 -22.33
C LYS A 239 -36.52 -3.22 -23.52
N SER A 240 -35.99 -3.06 -24.73
CA SER A 240 -36.65 -3.42 -25.98
C SER A 240 -36.90 -4.91 -26.06
#